data_AF-A0A183H2G5-F1
#
_entry.id   AF-A0A183H2G5-F1
#
_cell.length_a   1.000
_cell.length_b   1.000
_cell.length_c   1.000
_cell.angle_alpha   90.00
_cell.angle_beta   90.00
_cell.angle_gamma   90.00
#
_symmetry.space_group_name_H-M   'P 1'
#
loop_
_entity.id
_entity.type
_entity.pdbx_description
1 polymer ?
#
loop_
_entity_poly.entity_id
_entity_poly.type
_entity_poly.pdbx_seq_one_letter_code
_entity_poly.pdbx_strand_id
1 'polypeptide(L)'
;MGTCSYVLTGTQQGMNETFATTCHGAGRALSRAKSRRNIDFQEVLNQMQTLGISIRVASPKLVMEEAPESYKSVTDVVNTCHEAGISKKTVKLRPIAVIKG
;
A
#
# COMPACT_ATOMS: atom_id res chain seq x y z
N MET A 1 -1.80 -4.91 0.03
CA MET A 1 -2.70 -5.72 0.89
C MET A 1 -2.07 -5.77 2.27
N GLY A 2 -2.83 -5.70 3.37
CA GLY A 2 -2.26 -5.81 4.72
C GLY A 2 -1.59 -4.57 5.32
N THR A 3 -1.35 -3.54 4.52
CA THR A 3 -0.75 -2.28 4.96
C THR A 3 -1.80 -1.19 5.17
N CYS A 4 -1.42 -0.10 5.85
CA CYS A 4 -2.30 1.06 6.03
C CYS A 4 -2.63 1.75 4.70
N SER A 5 -3.68 2.57 4.71
CA SER A 5 -3.99 3.53 3.64
C SER A 5 -4.06 4.94 4.21
N TYR A 6 -3.97 5.95 3.34
CA TYR A 6 -4.04 7.35 3.75
C TYR A 6 -5.08 8.10 2.93
N VAL A 7 -5.78 9.01 3.59
CA VAL A 7 -6.52 10.09 2.95
C VAL A 7 -5.71 11.36 3.13
N LEU A 8 -5.49 12.06 2.02
CA LEU A 8 -4.72 13.30 1.96
C LEU A 8 -5.61 14.42 1.43
N THR A 9 -5.29 15.66 1.78
CA THR A 9 -5.87 16.85 1.15
C THR A 9 -4.84 17.53 0.27
N GLY A 10 -5.28 18.12 -0.84
CA GLY A 10 -4.44 18.97 -1.68
C GLY A 10 -3.97 20.22 -0.95
N THR A 11 -2.93 20.86 -1.48
CA THR A 11 -2.33 22.08 -0.93
C THR A 11 -2.08 23.08 -2.05
N GLN A 12 -1.92 24.36 -1.68
CA GLN A 12 -1.54 25.39 -2.65
C GLN A 12 -0.13 25.13 -3.23
N GLN A 13 0.78 24.56 -2.45
CA GLN A 13 2.10 24.19 -2.95
C GLN A 13 2.02 23.09 -4.02
N GLY A 14 1.15 22.08 -3.84
CA GLY A 14 0.90 21.07 -4.87
C GLY A 14 0.32 21.67 -6.16
N MET A 15 -0.53 22.70 -6.07
CA MET A 15 -1.00 23.44 -7.25
C MET A 15 0.19 24.07 -8.01
N ASN A 16 1.11 24.69 -7.28
CA ASN A 16 2.21 25.48 -7.85
C ASN A 16 3.34 24.61 -8.41
N GLU A 17 3.67 23.50 -7.76
CA GLU A 17 4.88 22.71 -8.05
C GLU A 17 4.61 21.44 -8.85
N THR A 18 3.41 20.87 -8.75
CA THR A 18 3.11 19.54 -9.32
C THR A 18 1.82 19.51 -10.12
N PHE A 19 1.35 20.67 -10.61
CA PHE A 19 0.09 20.78 -11.37
C PHE A 19 -1.10 20.14 -10.62
N ALA A 20 -1.16 20.35 -9.30
CA ALA A 20 -2.18 19.78 -8.42
C ALA A 20 -2.17 18.25 -8.31
N THR A 21 -1.01 17.60 -8.51
CA THR A 21 -0.87 16.14 -8.44
C THR A 21 -0.05 15.66 -7.24
N THR A 22 -0.26 14.41 -6.83
CA THR A 22 0.48 13.77 -5.73
C THR A 22 0.61 12.26 -5.96
N CYS A 23 1.23 11.53 -5.02
CA CYS A 23 1.37 10.08 -5.10
C CYS A 23 0.01 9.36 -5.09
N HIS A 24 -0.09 8.22 -5.78
CA HIS A 24 -1.30 7.39 -5.79
C HIS A 24 -1.26 6.22 -4.78
N GLY A 25 -0.08 5.90 -4.24
CA GLY A 25 0.13 4.77 -3.35
C GLY A 25 1.61 4.37 -3.24
N ALA A 26 1.88 3.20 -2.66
CA ALA A 26 3.23 2.72 -2.40
C ALA A 26 4.10 2.54 -3.66
N GLY A 27 3.50 2.07 -4.76
CA GLY A 27 4.25 1.53 -5.89
C GLY A 27 4.98 0.21 -5.55
N ARG A 28 5.23 -0.61 -6.56
CA ARG A 28 5.88 -1.91 -6.36
C ARG A 28 7.37 -1.75 -6.08
N ALA A 29 7.88 -2.55 -5.14
CA ALA A 29 9.31 -2.74 -4.92
C ALA A 29 9.82 -3.99 -5.65
N LEU A 30 8.97 -4.99 -5.83
CA LEU A 30 9.29 -6.24 -6.51
C LEU A 30 8.40 -6.45 -7.75
N SER A 31 8.98 -7.00 -8.82
CA SER A 31 8.16 -7.49 -9.93
C SER A 31 7.29 -8.66 -9.45
N ARG A 32 6.12 -8.85 -10.08
CA ARG A 32 5.21 -9.97 -9.75
C ARG A 32 5.92 -11.33 -9.81
N ALA A 33 6.78 -11.52 -10.80
CA ALA A 33 7.56 -12.75 -10.96
C ALA A 33 8.61 -12.94 -9.86
N LYS A 34 9.17 -11.85 -9.30
CA LYS A 34 10.06 -11.94 -8.15
C LYS A 34 9.28 -12.23 -6.87
N SER A 35 8.12 -11.60 -6.67
CA SER A 35 7.24 -11.88 -5.53
C SER A 35 6.82 -13.35 -5.48
N ARG A 36 6.34 -13.92 -6.58
CA ARG A 36 5.92 -15.34 -6.65
C ARG A 36 7.05 -16.35 -6.37
N ARG A 37 8.31 -15.95 -6.57
CA ARG A 37 9.47 -16.83 -6.31
C ARG A 37 9.96 -16.76 -4.87
N ASN A 38 9.69 -15.66 -4.19
CA ASN A 38 10.35 -15.32 -2.93
C ASN A 38 9.39 -15.24 -1.74
N ILE A 39 8.07 -15.27 -1.98
CA ILE A 39 7.05 -15.06 -0.96
C ILE A 39 6.15 -16.29 -0.92
N ASP A 40 6.03 -16.91 0.26
CA ASP A 40 5.05 -17.96 0.50
C ASP A 40 3.69 -17.35 0.82
N PHE A 41 2.65 -17.82 0.12
CA PHE A 41 1.29 -17.35 0.34
C PHE A 41 0.76 -17.74 1.72
N GLN A 42 1.17 -18.88 2.28
CA GLN A 42 0.70 -19.32 3.61
C GLN A 42 1.20 -18.38 4.70
N GLU A 43 2.49 -17.99 4.63
CA GLU A 43 3.08 -17.01 5.53
C GLU A 43 2.31 -15.68 5.48
N VAL A 44 2.01 -15.18 4.28
CA VAL A 44 1.24 -13.93 4.11
C VAL A 44 -0.15 -14.05 4.74
N LEU A 45 -0.87 -15.16 4.53
CA LEU A 45 -2.19 -15.38 5.13
C LEU A 45 -2.11 -15.43 6.66
N ASN A 46 -1.11 -16.11 7.23
CA ASN A 46 -0.88 -16.20 8.67
C ASN A 46 -0.55 -14.83 9.28
N GLN A 47 0.25 -14.01 8.59
CA GLN A 47 0.53 -12.64 8.99
C GLN A 47 -0.74 -11.78 9.00
N MET A 48 -1.58 -11.87 7.95
CA MET A 48 -2.85 -11.13 7.90
C MET A 48 -3.75 -11.52 9.08
N GLN A 49 -3.85 -12.82 9.38
CA GLN A 49 -4.61 -13.31 10.53
C GLN A 49 -4.07 -12.76 11.86
N THR A 50 -2.75 -12.76 12.04
CA THR A 50 -2.08 -12.20 13.24
C THR A 50 -2.38 -10.71 13.41
N LEU A 51 -2.50 -9.97 12.30
CA LEU A 51 -2.87 -8.55 12.30
C LEU A 51 -4.38 -8.31 12.47
N GLY A 52 -5.19 -9.36 12.62
CA GLY A 52 -6.65 -9.27 12.74
C GLY A 52 -7.34 -8.86 11.43
N ILE A 53 -6.73 -9.20 10.28
CA ILE A 53 -7.24 -8.87 8.95
C ILE A 53 -7.87 -10.11 8.34
N SER A 54 -9.18 -10.07 8.12
CA SER A 54 -9.89 -11.14 7.39
C SER A 54 -9.58 -11.06 5.90
N ILE A 55 -9.26 -12.17 5.25
CA ILE A 55 -8.89 -12.16 3.84
C ILE A 55 -9.64 -13.22 3.01
N ARG A 56 -10.10 -12.79 1.83
CA ARG A 56 -10.66 -13.67 0.78
C ARG A 56 -9.94 -13.37 -0.54
N VAL A 57 -9.39 -14.41 -1.14
CA VAL A 57 -8.61 -14.31 -2.39
C VAL A 57 -9.07 -15.34 -3.42
N ALA A 58 -8.99 -14.98 -4.70
CA ALA A 58 -9.33 -15.89 -5.78
C ALA A 58 -8.25 -16.95 -6.05
N SER A 59 -6.97 -16.65 -5.75
CA SER A 59 -5.88 -17.62 -5.91
C SER A 59 -4.68 -17.35 -5.01
N PRO A 60 -3.89 -18.38 -4.64
CA PRO A 60 -2.61 -18.21 -3.95
C PRO A 60 -1.62 -17.32 -4.70
N LYS A 61 -1.66 -17.37 -6.04
CA LYS A 61 -0.81 -16.54 -6.92
C LYS A 61 -0.98 -15.05 -6.61
N LEU A 62 -2.22 -14.59 -6.47
CA LEU A 62 -2.52 -13.19 -6.18
C LEU A 62 -2.02 -12.76 -4.80
N VAL A 63 -2.08 -13.66 -3.80
CA VAL A 63 -1.57 -13.39 -2.45
C VAL A 63 -0.09 -13.04 -2.52
N MET A 64 0.71 -13.88 -3.20
CA MET A 64 2.15 -13.66 -3.34
C MET A 64 2.45 -12.37 -4.10
N GLU A 65 1.72 -12.10 -5.19
CA GLU A 65 1.94 -10.89 -6.00
C GLU A 65 1.57 -9.60 -5.26
N GLU A 66 0.60 -9.65 -4.36
CA GLU A 66 0.01 -8.49 -3.68
C GLU A 66 0.41 -8.35 -2.21
N ALA A 67 1.27 -9.25 -1.72
CA ALA A 67 1.83 -9.25 -0.37
C ALA A 67 2.46 -7.88 -0.02
N PRO A 68 2.39 -7.43 1.25
CA PRO A 68 2.99 -6.17 1.71
C PRO A 68 4.41 -5.94 1.19
N GLU A 69 5.26 -6.96 1.23
CA GLU A 69 6.67 -6.98 0.86
C GLU A 69 6.90 -6.77 -0.65
N SER A 70 5.86 -6.93 -1.47
CA SER A 70 5.92 -6.62 -2.89
C SER A 70 5.91 -5.12 -3.20
N TYR A 71 5.55 -4.30 -2.21
CA TYR A 71 5.37 -2.86 -2.33
C TYR A 71 6.40 -2.10 -1.49
N LYS A 72 6.62 -0.81 -1.83
CA LYS A 72 7.36 0.10 -0.96
C LYS A 72 6.55 0.39 0.31
N SER A 73 7.18 1.02 1.31
CA SER A 73 6.45 1.61 2.43
C SER A 73 5.55 2.74 1.93
N VAL A 74 4.23 2.57 2.02
CA VAL A 74 3.27 3.63 1.72
C VAL A 74 3.42 4.82 2.68
N THR A 75 3.86 4.56 3.91
CA THR A 75 4.09 5.63 4.89
C THR A 75 5.23 6.53 4.45
N ASP A 76 6.30 5.95 3.91
CA ASP A 76 7.47 6.73 3.46
C ASP A 76 7.09 7.58 2.25
N VAL A 77 6.39 6.99 1.27
CA VAL A 77 5.90 7.72 0.08
C VAL A 77 5.01 8.89 0.47
N VAL A 78 4.05 8.67 1.39
CA VAL A 78 3.15 9.71 1.86
C VAL A 78 3.90 10.77 2.70
N ASN A 79 4.87 10.37 3.52
CA ASN A 79 5.68 11.31 4.28
C ASN A 79 6.49 12.21 3.35
N THR A 80 7.09 11.67 2.28
CA THR A 80 7.81 12.48 1.29
C THR A 80 6.91 13.55 0.66
N CYS A 81 5.70 13.19 0.21
CA CYS A 81 4.77 14.17 -0.36
C CYS A 81 4.25 15.17 0.68
N HIS A 82 4.12 14.74 1.94
CA HIS A 82 3.69 15.61 3.03
C HIS A 82 4.75 16.63 3.44
N GLU A 83 5.99 16.19 3.57
CA GLU A 83 7.14 17.02 3.91
C GLU A 83 7.50 17.97 2.78
N ALA A 84 7.37 17.53 1.53
CA ALA A 84 7.43 18.40 0.36
C ALA A 84 6.26 19.39 0.28
N GLY A 85 5.25 19.28 1.13
CA GLY A 85 4.11 20.19 1.18
C GLY A 85 3.11 20.05 0.03
N ILE A 86 3.31 19.13 -0.91
CA ILE A 86 2.43 18.94 -2.10
C ILE A 86 1.12 18.20 -1.78
N SER A 87 1.03 17.56 -0.61
CA SER A 87 -0.22 17.02 -0.06
C SER A 87 -0.18 16.99 1.48
N LYS A 88 -1.33 16.97 2.14
CA LYS A 88 -1.40 16.97 3.62
C LYS A 88 -2.05 15.72 4.16
N LYS A 89 -1.36 15.00 5.06
CA LYS A 89 -1.92 13.84 5.78
C LYS A 89 -3.17 14.25 6.57
N THR A 90 -4.26 13.53 6.37
CA THR A 90 -5.55 13.82 7.01
C THR A 90 -6.04 12.63 7.83
N VAL A 91 -6.16 11.45 7.23
CA VAL A 91 -6.57 10.22 7.93
C VAL A 91 -5.62 9.08 7.57
N LYS A 92 -5.27 8.26 8.57
CA LYS A 92 -4.62 6.97 8.38
C LYS A 92 -5.62 5.85 8.67
N LEU A 93 -5.76 4.94 7.73
CA LEU A 93 -6.68 3.81 7.78
C LEU A 93 -5.89 2.52 7.99
N ARG A 94 -6.44 1.59 8.77
CA ARG A 94 -5.96 0.20 8.86
C ARG A 94 -6.99 -0.75 8.23
N PRO A 95 -6.57 -1.74 7.43
CA PRO A 95 -7.49 -2.73 6.92
C PRO A 95 -8.00 -3.63 8.05
N ILE A 96 -9.26 -4.04 7.96
CA ILE A 96 -9.85 -5.12 8.79
C ILE A 96 -10.30 -6.31 7.94
N ALA A 97 -10.53 -6.06 6.64
CA ALA A 97 -10.87 -7.08 5.67
C ALA A 97 -10.25 -6.75 4.30
N VAL A 98 -9.88 -7.78 3.55
CA VAL A 98 -9.42 -7.68 2.16
C VAL A 98 -10.13 -8.74 1.33
N ILE A 99 -10.79 -8.31 0.25
CA ILE A 99 -11.34 -9.20 -0.78
C ILE A 99 -10.59 -8.88 -2.07
N LYS A 100 -9.91 -9.89 -2.65
CA LYS A 100 -9.08 -9.69 -3.84
C LYS A 100 -9.31 -10.77 -4.89
N GLY A 101 -9.73 -10.34 -6.08
CA GLY A 101 -9.89 -11.15 -7.29
C GLY A 101 -8.67 -11.10 -8.20
#